data_AF-A0A5N8VVK0-F1
#
_entry.id   AF-A0A5N8VVK0-F1
#
_cell.length_a   1.000
_cell.length_b   1.000
_cell.length_c   1.000
_cell.angle_alpha   90.00
_cell.angle_beta   90.00
_cell.angle_gamma   90.00
#
_symmetry.space_group_name_H-M   'P 1'
#
loop_
_entity.id
_entity.type
_entity.pdbx_description
1 polymer ?
#
loop_
_entity_poly.entity_id
_entity_poly.type
_entity_poly.pdbx_seq_one_letter_code
_entity_poly.pdbx_strand_id
1 'polypeptide(L)'
;MRIRPARAEEATALTELVLRSKAHWGYDAEFLEACREELTVRPGEIADRRIVVAEDADLGMLGVASLEGTAPQGRVGLCFVEPRAIGRGVGRALYSHVMGAARDLGFTRITIESDPNAEPFYRRMGARPVGRTPSGSIAGRELPLLEVVFATPRDGWTHAWTGGRRAVHLGNVAEFQSQFGPASSQAAHYSCLAALISPHPAVLILPRAVPPDWIDLVGGALGWGPVEVYDGLTEPGAASGMDRSRTGPVRRLFPAADPALPVPPDEQASGLSRAVLSRPALAERLKSLGLPLVPWGRTPAFAELAGEPLGPDALRYESKRAAHELFTRLSPAHPGIRVPEQWQAATRRAAARLLRARSREGRATVVKTEHGAGGSGTWVIRDYGFRPPLPRGPLLLEEFVAGETEPRDLTFDGLVDTAGRVHEVGVAVMDVEGTAYQGATVGPGVVPQPLTETLARFGRAVGERIAASGYRGWFDVDFVTGPDGRPAPTEINLRMTGPSVAFMVKARLDETRGGDHLVRTVDHVPLGARLPGPELSALLRETAKRCGGIDAVLVPSIPTASFEPAPRLGVVLAAHTRERLDAAEALVRAAAQDTGRMFTP
;
A
#
# COMPACT_ATOMS: atom_id res chain seq x y z
N MET A 1 -3.94 20.27 14.56
CA MET A 1 -2.59 19.91 15.08
C MET A 1 -1.58 19.84 13.94
N ARG A 2 -0.41 20.45 14.13
CA ARG A 2 0.77 20.47 13.23
C ARG A 2 1.98 20.03 14.05
N ILE A 3 2.94 19.34 13.42
CA ILE A 3 4.27 19.11 14.01
C ILE A 3 5.30 19.94 13.25
N ARG A 4 6.24 20.57 13.95
CA ARG A 4 7.33 21.37 13.39
C ARG A 4 8.58 21.34 14.30
N PRO A 5 9.76 21.74 13.80
CA PRO A 5 10.88 22.07 14.67
C PRO A 5 10.52 23.10 15.74
N ALA A 6 11.07 22.92 16.94
CA ALA A 6 11.08 23.92 18.00
C ALA A 6 12.00 25.09 17.64
N ARG A 7 11.76 26.26 18.22
CA ARG A 7 12.62 27.44 18.10
C ARG A 7 13.38 27.69 19.40
N ALA A 8 14.57 28.30 19.32
CA ALA A 8 15.43 28.54 20.48
C ALA A 8 14.72 29.32 21.60
N GLU A 9 13.84 30.24 21.23
CA GLU A 9 13.05 31.09 22.13
C GLU A 9 11.95 30.32 22.87
N GLU A 10 11.59 29.12 22.41
CA GLU A 10 10.53 28.28 23.00
C GLU A 10 11.05 27.45 24.19
N ALA A 11 12.37 27.43 24.44
CA ALA A 11 13.05 26.60 25.45
C ALA A 11 12.42 26.65 26.86
N THR A 12 12.06 27.83 27.36
CA THR A 12 11.39 27.99 28.67
C THR A 12 10.01 27.35 28.67
N ALA A 13 9.19 27.64 27.64
CA ALA A 13 7.84 27.08 27.52
C ALA A 13 7.85 25.54 27.33
N LEU A 14 8.87 25.02 26.65
CA LEU A 14 9.11 23.58 26.51
C LEU A 14 9.44 22.94 27.86
N THR A 15 10.36 23.55 28.62
CA THR A 15 10.72 23.10 29.97
C THR A 15 9.49 23.05 30.88
N GLU A 16 8.67 24.10 30.89
CA GLU A 16 7.43 24.12 31.67
C GLU A 16 6.43 23.03 31.23
N LEU A 17 6.27 22.79 29.92
CA LEU A 17 5.40 21.73 29.42
C LEU A 17 5.89 20.35 29.86
N VAL A 18 7.19 20.08 29.75
CA VAL A 18 7.81 18.82 30.18
C VAL A 18 7.56 18.58 31.66
N LEU A 19 7.75 19.59 32.51
CA LEU A 19 7.51 19.49 33.95
C LEU A 19 6.02 19.28 34.28
N ARG A 20 5.09 20.01 33.65
CA ARG A 20 3.64 19.78 33.81
C ARG A 20 3.23 18.37 33.35
N SER A 21 3.83 17.88 32.26
CA SER A 21 3.58 16.53 31.73
C SER A 21 4.13 15.45 32.68
N LYS A 22 5.29 15.66 33.28
CA LYS A 22 5.87 14.76 34.30
C LYS A 22 5.03 14.72 35.58
N ALA A 23 4.52 15.87 36.02
CA ALA A 23 3.66 16.00 37.19
C ALA A 23 2.31 15.27 37.07
N HIS A 24 1.83 15.02 35.83
CA HIS A 24 0.59 14.28 35.58
C HIS A 24 0.55 12.88 36.22
N TRP A 25 1.72 12.27 36.45
CA TRP A 25 1.83 10.95 37.07
C TRP A 25 1.65 10.94 38.60
N GLY A 26 1.38 12.09 39.22
CA GLY A 26 1.14 12.19 40.66
C GLY A 26 2.40 12.14 41.52
N TYR A 27 3.57 12.43 40.93
CA TYR A 27 4.81 12.60 41.68
C TYR A 27 4.76 13.84 42.59
N ASP A 28 5.41 13.75 43.75
CA ASP A 28 5.52 14.87 44.68
C ASP A 28 6.46 15.98 44.18
N ALA A 29 6.47 17.10 44.90
CA ALA A 29 7.25 18.28 44.53
C ALA A 29 8.77 18.06 44.64
N GLU A 30 9.23 17.23 45.57
CA GLU A 30 10.66 16.96 45.79
C GLU A 30 11.23 16.13 44.62
N PHE A 31 10.49 15.10 44.21
CA PHE A 31 10.78 14.30 43.03
C PHE A 31 10.79 15.14 41.74
N LEU A 32 9.81 16.05 41.58
CA LEU A 32 9.74 16.92 40.39
C LEU A 32 10.88 17.95 40.36
N GLU A 33 11.33 18.43 41.53
CA GLU A 33 12.47 19.33 41.63
C GLU A 33 13.79 18.60 41.32
N ALA A 34 13.97 17.37 41.83
CA ALA A 34 15.10 16.51 41.47
C ALA A 34 15.17 16.22 39.96
N CYS A 35 14.03 16.16 39.27
CA CYS A 35 13.97 16.04 37.82
C CYS A 35 14.19 17.36 37.04
N ARG A 36 14.20 18.53 37.69
CA ARG A 36 14.19 19.82 37.00
C ARG A 36 15.41 20.05 36.13
N GLU A 37 16.60 19.74 36.63
CA GLU A 37 17.85 19.98 35.90
C GLU A 37 17.93 19.12 34.63
N GLU A 38 17.65 17.82 34.72
CA GLU A 38 17.65 16.89 33.59
C GLU A 38 16.59 17.25 32.53
N LEU A 39 15.41 17.69 32.98
CA LEU A 39 14.27 18.01 32.10
C LEU A 39 14.29 19.44 31.53
N THR A 40 15.29 20.26 31.89
CA THR A 40 15.42 21.62 31.37
C THR A 40 15.87 21.60 29.91
N VAL A 41 15.06 22.17 29.02
CA VAL A 41 15.42 22.39 27.61
C VAL A 41 16.18 23.71 27.52
N ARG A 42 17.44 23.67 27.07
CA ARG A 42 18.26 24.87 26.88
C ARG A 42 18.19 25.36 25.42
N PRO A 43 18.15 26.69 25.15
CA PRO A 43 18.03 27.23 23.80
C PRO A 43 19.04 26.69 22.79
N GLY A 44 20.31 26.55 23.20
CA GLY A 44 21.40 26.06 22.35
C GLY A 44 21.30 24.57 21.98
N GLU A 45 20.51 23.77 22.69
CA GLU A 45 20.43 22.33 22.47
C GLU A 45 19.28 21.93 21.51
N ILE A 46 18.38 22.86 21.18
CA ILE A 46 17.14 22.58 20.44
C ILE A 46 17.41 22.03 19.03
N ALA A 47 18.43 22.57 18.35
CA ALA A 47 18.84 22.10 17.02
C ALA A 47 19.52 20.72 17.11
N ASP A 48 20.51 20.57 18.00
CA ASP A 48 21.33 19.36 18.14
C ASP A 48 20.51 18.15 18.59
N ARG A 49 19.56 18.37 19.50
CA ARG A 49 18.60 17.35 19.97
C ARG A 49 17.42 17.16 18.99
N ARG A 50 17.39 17.90 17.88
CA ARG A 50 16.31 17.89 16.86
C ARG A 50 14.92 17.95 17.49
N ILE A 51 14.72 18.93 18.37
CA ILE A 51 13.49 19.05 19.15
C ILE A 51 12.34 19.50 18.24
N VAL A 52 11.22 18.80 18.32
CA VAL A 52 9.98 19.08 17.58
C VAL A 52 8.82 19.31 18.53
N VAL A 53 7.90 20.19 18.15
CA VAL A 53 6.68 20.48 18.88
C VAL A 53 5.45 20.07 18.08
N ALA A 54 4.46 19.54 18.80
CA ALA A 54 3.09 19.45 18.31
C ALA A 54 2.35 20.71 18.79
N GLU A 55 1.79 21.46 17.85
CA GLU A 55 1.00 22.66 18.12
C GLU A 55 -0.38 22.57 17.46
N ASP A 56 -1.33 23.35 17.96
CA ASP A 56 -2.65 23.52 17.39
C ASP A 56 -3.02 25.01 17.41
N ALA A 57 -3.83 25.45 16.43
CA ALA A 57 -4.11 26.87 16.23
C ALA A 57 -4.90 27.47 17.40
N ASP A 58 -5.82 26.70 17.98
CA ASP A 58 -6.71 27.16 19.05
C ASP A 58 -6.20 26.75 20.44
N LEU A 59 -5.47 25.62 20.52
CA LEU A 59 -4.99 25.06 21.78
C LEU A 59 -3.51 25.35 22.07
N GLY A 60 -2.75 25.94 21.14
CA GLY A 60 -1.33 26.22 21.30
C GLY A 60 -0.47 24.95 21.35
N MET A 61 0.59 24.95 22.17
CA MET A 61 1.49 23.80 22.27
C MET A 61 0.80 22.61 22.97
N LEU A 62 0.85 21.44 22.33
CA LEU A 62 0.24 20.19 22.78
C LEU A 62 1.27 19.15 23.24
N GLY A 63 2.54 19.28 22.85
CA GLY A 63 3.61 18.38 23.28
C GLY A 63 4.94 18.63 22.58
N VAL A 64 5.97 17.95 23.05
CA VAL A 64 7.36 18.04 22.57
C VAL A 64 7.98 16.65 22.46
N ALA A 65 8.83 16.43 21.45
CA ALA A 65 9.70 15.27 21.38
C ALA A 65 11.09 15.61 20.80
N SER A 66 12.08 14.73 20.98
CA SER A 66 13.45 14.92 20.49
C SER A 66 14.04 13.67 19.84
N LEU A 67 15.01 13.85 18.94
CA LEU A 67 15.83 12.79 18.35
C LEU A 67 17.30 13.09 18.62
N GLU A 68 17.91 12.37 19.56
CA GLU A 68 19.24 12.69 20.10
C GLU A 68 20.28 11.63 19.66
N GLY A 69 21.54 12.03 19.48
CA GLY A 69 22.64 11.16 18.98
C GLY A 69 22.96 11.31 17.49
N THR A 70 23.68 10.36 16.90
CA THR A 70 24.11 10.38 15.49
C THR A 70 23.95 9.01 14.85
N ALA A 71 23.51 8.97 13.59
CA ALA A 71 23.33 7.71 12.88
C ALA A 71 24.63 6.88 12.89
N PRO A 72 24.56 5.55 13.14
CA PRO A 72 23.35 4.73 13.14
C PRO A 72 22.62 4.60 14.50
N GLN A 73 23.08 5.24 15.59
CA GLN A 73 22.55 5.01 16.95
C GLN A 73 22.07 6.31 17.64
N GLY A 74 20.84 6.31 18.13
CA GLY A 74 20.25 7.47 18.79
C GLY A 74 19.32 7.12 19.94
N ARG A 75 18.67 8.13 20.52
CA ARG A 75 17.64 7.97 21.54
C ARG A 75 16.49 8.96 21.37
N VAL A 76 15.31 8.57 21.83
CA VAL A 76 14.22 9.53 22.12
C VAL A 76 14.53 10.12 23.49
N GLY A 77 14.99 11.37 23.55
CA GLY A 77 15.32 12.04 24.81
C GLY A 77 14.14 12.73 25.48
N LEU A 78 13.19 13.22 24.68
CA LEU A 78 11.94 13.84 25.11
C LEU A 78 10.79 13.21 24.33
N CYS A 79 9.66 12.98 25.00
CA CYS A 79 8.36 12.69 24.38
C CYS A 79 7.25 12.98 25.40
N PHE A 80 6.92 14.26 25.56
CA PHE A 80 6.01 14.77 26.59
C PHE A 80 4.77 15.41 25.96
N VAL A 81 3.61 15.23 26.60
CA VAL A 81 2.31 15.72 26.12
C VAL A 81 1.69 16.60 27.21
N GLU A 82 1.21 17.78 26.81
CA GLU A 82 0.51 18.72 27.68
C GLU A 82 -0.70 18.01 28.32
N PRO A 83 -0.85 17.99 29.67
CA PRO A 83 -1.87 17.21 30.37
C PRO A 83 -3.29 17.22 29.78
N ARG A 84 -3.81 18.38 29.37
CA ARG A 84 -5.16 18.49 28.73
C ARG A 84 -5.30 17.77 27.38
N ALA A 85 -4.19 17.37 26.75
CA ALA A 85 -4.10 16.68 25.47
C ALA A 85 -3.67 15.20 25.59
N ILE A 86 -3.39 14.70 26.80
CA ILE A 86 -3.15 13.28 27.05
C ILE A 86 -4.40 12.47 26.65
N GLY A 87 -4.18 11.25 26.14
CA GLY A 87 -5.24 10.40 25.58
C GLY A 87 -5.71 10.78 24.18
N ARG A 88 -5.42 11.99 23.68
CA ARG A 88 -5.89 12.49 22.35
C ARG A 88 -4.99 12.11 21.16
N GLY A 89 -4.06 11.16 21.34
CA GLY A 89 -3.17 10.69 20.27
C GLY A 89 -1.93 11.56 19.98
N VAL A 90 -1.74 12.71 20.65
CA VAL A 90 -0.61 13.63 20.42
C VAL A 90 0.75 12.93 20.57
N GLY A 91 0.95 12.16 21.64
CA GLY A 91 2.20 11.42 21.87
C GLY A 91 2.52 10.40 20.78
N ARG A 92 1.49 9.73 20.21
CA ARG A 92 1.64 8.83 19.06
C ARG A 92 2.14 9.60 17.84
N ALA A 93 1.55 10.77 17.55
CA ALA A 93 1.93 11.58 16.40
C ALA A 93 3.37 12.12 16.51
N LEU A 94 3.76 12.61 17.70
CA LEU A 94 5.13 13.04 18.00
C LEU A 94 6.14 11.89 17.84
N TYR A 95 5.86 10.74 18.45
CA TYR A 95 6.73 9.57 18.37
C TYR A 95 6.90 9.08 16.92
N SER A 96 5.81 8.96 16.16
CA SER A 96 5.87 8.56 14.75
C SER A 96 6.66 9.55 13.89
N HIS A 97 6.60 10.86 14.18
CA HIS A 97 7.39 11.87 13.50
C HIS A 97 8.89 11.72 13.80
N VAL A 98 9.26 11.53 15.07
CA VAL A 98 10.64 11.29 15.51
C VAL A 98 11.20 10.00 14.92
N MET A 99 10.43 8.91 14.88
CA MET A 99 10.85 7.65 14.25
C MET A 99 11.02 7.78 12.73
N GLY A 100 10.16 8.55 12.05
CA GLY A 100 10.31 8.86 10.63
C GLY A 100 11.61 9.60 10.34
N ALA A 101 11.85 10.72 11.04
CA ALA A 101 13.08 11.49 10.93
C ALA A 101 14.34 10.66 11.24
N ALA A 102 14.27 9.71 12.18
CA ALA A 102 15.36 8.79 12.47
C ALA A 102 15.68 7.86 11.29
N ARG A 103 14.67 7.36 10.56
CA ARG A 103 14.88 6.56 9.35
C ARG A 103 15.47 7.39 8.22
N ASP A 104 14.93 8.58 7.99
CA ASP A 104 15.40 9.51 6.95
C ASP A 104 16.88 9.90 7.15
N LEU A 105 17.33 9.97 8.41
CA LEU A 105 18.72 10.26 8.80
C LEU A 105 19.62 9.00 8.89
N GLY A 106 19.11 7.81 8.57
CA GLY A 106 19.91 6.58 8.52
C GLY A 106 20.23 5.94 9.87
N PHE A 107 19.46 6.24 10.93
CA PHE A 107 19.56 5.49 12.18
C PHE A 107 19.09 4.03 11.95
N THR A 108 19.67 3.08 12.67
CA THR A 108 19.26 1.66 12.69
C THR A 108 18.78 1.20 14.08
N ARG A 109 19.19 1.91 15.15
CA ARG A 109 18.76 1.62 16.52
C ARG A 109 18.45 2.92 17.27
N ILE A 110 17.29 2.99 17.90
CA ILE A 110 16.90 4.07 18.81
C ILE A 110 16.60 3.49 20.19
N THR A 111 17.27 3.97 21.24
CA THR A 111 16.94 3.63 22.63
C THR A 111 15.94 4.62 23.24
N ILE A 112 15.25 4.18 24.29
CA ILE A 112 14.27 4.98 25.02
C ILE A 112 14.43 4.66 26.52
N GLU A 113 14.82 5.67 27.28
CA GLU A 113 14.85 5.62 28.75
C GLU A 113 13.47 6.05 29.24
N SER A 114 12.60 5.07 29.50
CA SER A 114 11.19 5.34 29.75
C SER A 114 10.93 5.61 31.22
N ASP A 115 10.03 6.55 31.51
CA ASP A 115 9.33 6.53 32.79
C ASP A 115 8.53 5.21 32.92
N PRO A 116 8.46 4.57 34.09
CA PRO A 116 7.67 3.35 34.28
C PRO A 116 6.22 3.47 33.82
N ASN A 117 5.60 4.64 33.99
CA ASN A 117 4.22 4.89 33.56
C ASN A 117 4.08 5.01 32.03
N ALA A 118 5.17 5.35 31.32
CA ALA A 118 5.22 5.48 29.88
C ALA A 118 5.64 4.19 29.16
N GLU A 119 6.18 3.18 29.85
CA GLU A 119 6.61 1.91 29.23
C GLU A 119 5.47 1.24 28.41
N PRO A 120 4.22 1.16 28.91
CA PRO A 120 3.13 0.58 28.14
C PRO A 120 2.78 1.37 26.88
N PHE A 121 3.08 2.68 26.82
CA PHE A 121 2.90 3.47 25.60
C PHE A 121 3.94 3.08 24.54
N TYR A 122 5.23 3.07 24.88
CA TYR A 122 6.28 2.72 23.92
C TYR A 122 6.17 1.28 23.42
N ARG A 123 5.78 0.33 24.29
CA ARG A 123 5.53 -1.07 23.90
C ARG A 123 4.36 -1.19 22.91
N ARG A 124 3.30 -0.40 23.06
CA ARG A 124 2.21 -0.28 22.06
C ARG A 124 2.63 0.42 20.76
N MET A 125 3.77 1.12 20.77
CA MET A 125 4.40 1.75 19.60
C MET A 125 5.53 0.88 19.00
N GLY A 126 5.64 -0.40 19.38
CA GLY A 126 6.59 -1.36 18.82
C GLY A 126 7.98 -1.38 19.47
N ALA A 127 8.23 -0.60 20.53
CA ALA A 127 9.50 -0.65 21.25
C ALA A 127 9.61 -1.92 22.11
N ARG A 128 10.75 -2.60 22.06
CA ARG A 128 11.03 -3.82 22.83
C ARG A 128 11.84 -3.52 24.08
N PRO A 129 11.52 -4.12 25.25
CA PRO A 129 12.35 -3.98 26.45
C PRO A 129 13.70 -4.68 26.24
N VAL A 130 14.78 -4.04 26.68
CA VAL A 130 16.16 -4.57 26.60
C VAL A 130 16.95 -4.47 27.89
N GLY A 131 16.39 -3.84 28.93
CA GLY A 131 16.97 -3.85 30.26
C GLY A 131 16.41 -2.75 31.15
N ARG A 132 17.26 -2.28 32.06
CA ARG A 132 17.03 -1.11 32.92
C ARG A 132 18.26 -0.22 32.86
N THR A 133 18.10 1.07 33.11
CA THR A 133 19.18 2.07 33.15
C THR A 133 19.04 2.94 34.41
N PRO A 134 20.13 3.42 35.03
CA PRO A 134 20.04 4.39 36.13
C PRO A 134 19.33 5.68 35.71
N SER A 135 18.51 6.24 36.61
CA SER A 135 17.87 7.55 36.41
C SER A 135 18.90 8.67 36.58
N GLY A 136 19.01 9.59 35.63
CA GLY A 136 19.87 10.78 35.76
C GLY A 136 19.49 11.66 36.94
N SER A 137 18.17 11.84 37.15
CA SER A 137 17.60 12.71 38.18
C SER A 137 17.66 12.18 39.61
N ILE A 138 17.75 10.85 39.82
CA ILE A 138 17.52 10.23 41.14
C ILE A 138 18.47 9.05 41.35
N ALA A 139 19.43 9.21 42.27
CA ALA A 139 20.40 8.18 42.61
C ALA A 139 19.72 6.89 43.09
N GLY A 140 20.18 5.74 42.58
CA GLY A 140 19.64 4.42 42.93
C GLY A 140 18.29 4.06 42.30
N ARG A 141 17.62 4.98 41.59
CA ARG A 141 16.40 4.68 40.82
C ARG A 141 16.78 4.12 39.44
N GLU A 142 16.08 3.09 39.01
CA GLU A 142 16.21 2.54 37.66
C GLU A 142 14.96 2.77 36.78
N LEU A 143 15.19 3.13 35.53
CA LEU A 143 14.18 3.32 34.48
C LEU A 143 14.17 2.12 33.52
N PRO A 144 13.00 1.67 33.02
CA PRO A 144 12.92 0.73 31.90
C PRO A 144 13.68 1.24 30.67
N LEU A 145 14.60 0.43 30.16
CA LEU A 145 15.31 0.68 28.91
C LEU A 145 14.64 -0.12 27.79
N LEU A 146 14.10 0.59 26.81
CA LEU A 146 13.51 0.02 25.60
C LEU A 146 14.36 0.40 24.38
N GLU A 147 14.13 -0.30 23.27
CA GLU A 147 14.64 0.14 21.98
C GLU A 147 13.68 -0.16 20.82
N VAL A 148 13.89 0.58 19.73
CA VAL A 148 13.44 0.22 18.39
C VAL A 148 14.68 -0.12 17.59
N VAL A 149 14.73 -1.35 17.05
CA VAL A 149 15.64 -1.68 15.97
C VAL A 149 14.85 -1.46 14.68
N PHE A 150 15.27 -0.49 13.89
CA PHE A 150 14.82 -0.45 12.50
C PHE A 150 15.47 -1.63 11.81
N ALA A 151 14.67 -2.44 11.09
CA ALA A 151 15.24 -3.49 10.28
C ALA A 151 16.32 -2.88 9.38
N THR A 152 17.54 -3.43 9.43
CA THR A 152 18.53 -3.23 8.37
C THR A 152 17.78 -3.43 7.05
N PRO A 153 17.84 -2.50 6.07
CA PRO A 153 17.07 -2.65 4.84
C PRO A 153 17.34 -4.02 4.23
N ARG A 154 16.38 -4.95 4.38
CA ARG A 154 16.38 -6.23 3.67
C ARG A 154 15.99 -5.88 2.25
N ASP A 155 17.02 -5.55 1.47
CA ASP A 155 17.00 -5.00 0.12
C ASP A 155 15.93 -3.91 -0.05
N GLY A 156 16.34 -2.65 0.18
CA GLY A 156 15.48 -1.48 0.36
C GLY A 156 14.63 -1.06 -0.84
N TRP A 157 13.77 -1.93 -1.34
CA TRP A 157 12.84 -1.70 -2.44
C TRP A 157 11.90 -0.54 -2.14
N THR A 158 11.48 -0.35 -0.88
CA THR A 158 10.68 0.81 -0.46
C THR A 158 11.42 2.13 -0.71
N HIS A 159 12.72 2.17 -0.41
CA HIS A 159 13.56 3.32 -0.72
C HIS A 159 13.82 3.42 -2.23
N ALA A 160 14.07 2.32 -2.93
CA ALA A 160 14.25 2.33 -4.39
C ALA A 160 12.99 2.77 -5.16
N TRP A 161 11.80 2.57 -4.59
CA TRP A 161 10.51 2.89 -5.19
C TRP A 161 10.19 4.38 -5.17
N THR A 162 10.41 5.06 -4.03
CA THR A 162 10.06 6.47 -3.84
C THR A 162 11.25 7.38 -3.49
N GLY A 163 12.47 6.85 -3.51
CA GLY A 163 13.65 7.51 -2.94
C GLY A 163 13.59 7.66 -1.43
N GLY A 164 12.79 6.82 -0.73
CA GLY A 164 12.46 6.95 0.68
C GLY A 164 11.53 8.12 1.02
N ARG A 165 11.00 8.82 0.02
CA ARG A 165 10.15 10.00 0.20
C ARG A 165 8.66 9.65 0.13
N ARG A 166 7.81 10.58 0.55
CA ARG A 166 6.37 10.49 0.30
C ARG A 166 6.08 10.63 -1.20
N ALA A 167 5.01 10.02 -1.71
CA ALA A 167 4.72 9.95 -3.15
C ALA A 167 3.36 10.56 -3.56
N VAL A 168 3.26 10.95 -4.83
CA VAL A 168 2.01 11.28 -5.53
C VAL A 168 1.50 10.01 -6.21
N HIS A 169 0.35 9.49 -5.81
CA HIS A 169 -0.21 8.25 -6.34
C HIS A 169 -1.28 8.52 -7.40
N LEU A 170 -1.25 7.78 -8.52
CA LEU A 170 -2.23 7.88 -9.61
C LEU A 170 -2.95 6.55 -9.85
N GLY A 171 -4.27 6.52 -9.61
CA GLY A 171 -5.14 5.39 -9.92
C GLY A 171 -5.49 5.27 -11.40
N ASN A 172 -4.49 5.18 -12.29
CA ASN A 172 -4.68 5.19 -13.74
C ASN A 172 -4.99 3.79 -14.33
N VAL A 173 -5.71 2.92 -13.61
CA VAL A 173 -5.96 1.51 -14.00
C VAL A 173 -6.60 1.39 -15.39
N ALA A 174 -7.68 2.15 -15.63
CA ALA A 174 -8.40 2.12 -16.91
C ALA A 174 -7.52 2.64 -18.06
N GLU A 175 -6.72 3.68 -17.82
CA GLU A 175 -5.77 4.21 -18.79
C GLU A 175 -4.70 3.17 -19.16
N PHE A 176 -4.12 2.48 -18.17
CA PHE A 176 -3.12 1.45 -18.40
C PHE A 176 -3.67 0.27 -19.22
N GLN A 177 -4.86 -0.23 -18.86
CA GLN A 177 -5.53 -1.31 -19.57
C GLN A 177 -5.89 -0.92 -21.01
N SER A 178 -6.27 0.34 -21.24
CA SER A 178 -6.69 0.85 -22.55
C SER A 178 -5.58 0.80 -23.63
N GLN A 179 -4.32 0.61 -23.23
CA GLN A 179 -3.20 0.38 -24.14
C GLN A 179 -3.27 -0.98 -24.86
N PHE A 180 -3.97 -1.96 -24.28
CA PHE A 180 -3.95 -3.36 -24.71
C PHE A 180 -5.33 -3.90 -25.16
N GLY A 181 -6.40 -3.15 -24.88
CA GLY A 181 -7.78 -3.50 -25.20
C GLY A 181 -8.76 -2.66 -24.39
N PRO A 182 -10.08 -2.91 -24.45
CA PRO A 182 -11.05 -2.21 -23.61
C PRO A 182 -10.74 -2.39 -22.11
N ALA A 183 -10.80 -1.31 -21.34
CA ALA A 183 -10.66 -1.37 -19.88
C ALA A 183 -11.76 -2.26 -19.26
N SER A 184 -11.43 -2.95 -18.16
CA SER A 184 -12.38 -3.79 -17.45
C SER A 184 -13.42 -2.96 -16.70
N SER A 185 -14.62 -3.50 -16.51
CA SER A 185 -15.65 -2.88 -15.68
C SER A 185 -15.25 -2.70 -14.21
N GLN A 186 -14.18 -3.37 -13.76
CA GLN A 186 -13.63 -3.24 -12.41
C GLN A 186 -12.48 -2.20 -12.32
N ALA A 187 -12.13 -1.51 -13.41
CA ALA A 187 -10.98 -0.60 -13.42
C ALA A 187 -11.14 0.57 -12.42
N ALA A 188 -12.36 1.12 -12.26
CA ALA A 188 -12.66 2.13 -11.24
C ALA A 188 -12.46 1.59 -9.82
N HIS A 189 -12.89 0.35 -9.57
CA HIS A 189 -12.74 -0.33 -8.28
C HIS A 189 -11.27 -0.55 -7.90
N TYR A 190 -10.47 -1.13 -8.80
CA TYR A 190 -9.03 -1.29 -8.55
C TYR A 190 -8.27 0.04 -8.52
N SER A 191 -8.80 1.13 -9.09
CA SER A 191 -8.14 2.45 -9.01
C SER A 191 -8.02 2.95 -7.57
N CYS A 192 -8.92 2.55 -6.66
CA CYS A 192 -8.83 2.89 -5.23
C CYS A 192 -7.62 2.26 -4.54
N LEU A 193 -7.11 1.11 -5.02
CA LEU A 193 -5.89 0.50 -4.50
C LEU A 193 -4.65 1.40 -4.66
N ALA A 194 -4.71 2.41 -5.55
CA ALA A 194 -3.70 3.45 -5.66
C ALA A 194 -3.50 4.26 -4.36
N ALA A 195 -4.42 4.24 -3.38
CA ALA A 195 -4.12 4.75 -2.05
C ALA A 195 -2.90 4.05 -1.42
N LEU A 196 -2.71 2.76 -1.72
CA LEU A 196 -1.81 1.84 -1.05
C LEU A 196 -0.59 1.41 -1.89
N ILE A 197 -0.29 2.09 -3.01
CA ILE A 197 0.86 1.76 -3.89
C ILE A 197 2.21 2.33 -3.42
N SER A 198 2.26 2.95 -2.24
CA SER A 198 3.50 3.14 -1.49
C SER A 198 3.20 3.18 0.02
N PRO A 199 4.18 2.95 0.91
CA PRO A 199 3.96 3.07 2.35
C PRO A 199 3.64 4.50 2.83
N HIS A 200 3.93 5.52 2.00
CA HIS A 200 3.91 6.94 2.40
C HIS A 200 3.26 7.85 1.32
N PRO A 201 1.94 7.79 1.09
CA PRO A 201 1.28 8.76 0.21
C PRO A 201 1.44 10.19 0.75
N ALA A 202 1.54 11.16 -0.17
CA ALA A 202 1.37 12.60 0.07
C ALA A 202 0.16 13.15 -0.70
N VAL A 203 -0.04 12.68 -1.93
CA VAL A 203 -1.17 13.05 -2.79
C VAL A 203 -1.76 11.78 -3.39
N LEU A 204 -3.08 11.71 -3.50
CA LEU A 204 -3.80 10.64 -4.20
C LEU A 204 -4.69 11.23 -5.30
N ILE A 205 -4.56 10.70 -6.51
CA ILE A 205 -5.31 11.13 -7.70
C ILE A 205 -6.14 9.96 -8.23
N LEU A 206 -7.46 10.16 -8.34
CA LEU A 206 -8.43 9.13 -8.71
C LEU A 206 -9.37 9.56 -9.85
N PRO A 207 -9.81 8.61 -10.70
CA PRO A 207 -10.71 8.88 -11.82
C PRO A 207 -12.16 9.15 -11.38
N ARG A 208 -12.61 8.48 -10.30
CA ARG A 208 -13.97 8.56 -9.74
C ARG A 208 -13.93 9.23 -8.37
N ALA A 209 -15.05 9.85 -7.96
CA ALA A 209 -15.18 10.41 -6.62
C ALA A 209 -15.29 9.30 -5.55
N VAL A 210 -14.76 9.57 -4.34
CA VAL A 210 -14.74 8.62 -3.20
C VAL A 210 -15.35 9.25 -1.93
N PRO A 211 -15.75 8.45 -0.91
CA PRO A 211 -16.25 9.00 0.35
C PRO A 211 -15.21 9.93 1.02
N PRO A 212 -15.58 11.16 1.44
CA PRO A 212 -14.59 12.16 1.87
C PRO A 212 -13.70 11.77 3.06
N ASP A 213 -14.18 10.94 3.98
CA ASP A 213 -13.46 10.51 5.17
C ASP A 213 -12.74 9.15 5.01
N TRP A 214 -12.81 8.53 3.82
CA TRP A 214 -12.20 7.22 3.56
C TRP A 214 -10.67 7.26 3.71
N ILE A 215 -10.00 8.28 3.17
CA ILE A 215 -8.53 8.39 3.30
C ILE A 215 -8.09 8.69 4.73
N ASP A 216 -8.92 9.36 5.55
CA ASP A 216 -8.66 9.52 6.98
C ASP A 216 -8.77 8.19 7.73
N LEU A 217 -9.67 7.28 7.31
CA LEU A 217 -9.76 5.92 7.87
C LEU A 217 -8.51 5.09 7.54
N VAL A 218 -8.09 5.10 6.27
CA VAL A 218 -6.88 4.39 5.82
C VAL A 218 -5.64 4.96 6.51
N GLY A 219 -5.49 6.29 6.52
CA GLY A 219 -4.39 6.98 7.18
C GLY A 219 -4.36 6.79 8.69
N GLY A 220 -5.52 6.73 9.35
CA GLY A 220 -5.63 6.41 10.77
C GLY A 220 -5.17 4.98 11.11
N ALA A 221 -5.48 4.00 10.26
CA ALA A 221 -5.06 2.61 10.43
C ALA A 221 -3.56 2.40 10.20
N LEU A 222 -3.00 3.09 9.18
CA LEU A 222 -1.59 3.00 8.74
C LEU A 222 -0.67 4.08 9.34
N GLY A 223 -1.20 4.94 10.22
CA GLY A 223 -0.46 6.02 10.87
C GLY A 223 0.13 7.04 9.89
N TRP A 224 -0.55 7.36 8.79
CA TRP A 224 -0.10 8.35 7.82
C TRP A 224 -0.26 9.79 8.35
N GLY A 225 0.52 10.71 7.77
CA GLY A 225 0.23 12.15 7.84
C GLY A 225 -0.85 12.57 6.84
N PRO A 226 -1.23 13.87 6.78
CA PRO A 226 -2.26 14.36 5.87
C PRO A 226 -1.96 14.03 4.41
N VAL A 227 -2.95 13.49 3.69
CA VAL A 227 -2.88 13.16 2.25
C VAL A 227 -3.81 14.10 1.49
N GLU A 228 -3.29 14.79 0.47
CA GLU A 228 -4.09 15.63 -0.42
C GLU A 228 -4.81 14.73 -1.45
N VAL A 229 -6.12 14.89 -1.65
CA VAL A 229 -6.92 13.99 -2.50
C VAL A 229 -7.57 14.78 -3.64
N TYR A 230 -7.37 14.30 -4.87
CA TYR A 230 -8.00 14.80 -6.09
C TYR A 230 -8.78 13.66 -6.74
N ASP A 231 -10.11 13.72 -6.72
CA ASP A 231 -10.99 12.63 -7.15
C ASP A 231 -12.03 13.09 -8.19
N GLY A 232 -12.64 12.14 -8.88
CA GLY A 232 -13.64 12.42 -9.92
C GLY A 232 -13.10 13.08 -11.19
N LEU A 233 -11.78 13.06 -11.44
CA LEU A 233 -11.14 13.81 -12.53
C LEU A 233 -11.62 13.43 -13.93
N THR A 234 -12.15 12.21 -14.10
CA THR A 234 -12.65 11.66 -15.37
C THR A 234 -14.17 11.48 -15.36
N GLU A 235 -14.90 12.12 -14.44
CA GLU A 235 -16.36 12.10 -14.43
C GLU A 235 -16.95 13.12 -15.42
N PRO A 236 -18.08 12.81 -16.11
CA PRO A 236 -18.71 13.75 -17.03
C PRO A 236 -19.07 15.07 -16.34
N GLY A 237 -18.65 16.19 -16.93
CA GLY A 237 -18.82 17.53 -16.35
C GLY A 237 -17.64 18.02 -15.49
N ALA A 238 -16.62 17.19 -15.24
CA ALA A 238 -15.42 17.61 -14.48
C ALA A 238 -14.52 18.62 -15.24
N ALA A 239 -14.81 18.91 -16.51
CA ALA A 239 -14.07 19.88 -17.34
C ALA A 239 -14.45 21.35 -17.07
N SER A 240 -15.64 21.62 -16.50
CA SER A 240 -16.09 23.00 -16.25
C SER A 240 -15.71 23.51 -14.86
N GLY A 241 -14.48 24.00 -14.73
CA GLY A 241 -14.19 25.21 -13.93
C GLY A 241 -14.49 25.22 -12.43
N MET A 242 -14.53 24.07 -11.74
CA MET A 242 -14.61 24.06 -10.27
C MET A 242 -13.62 23.07 -9.67
N ASP A 243 -12.39 23.55 -9.50
CA ASP A 243 -11.33 22.86 -8.74
C ASP A 243 -11.84 22.58 -7.32
N ARG A 244 -12.14 21.31 -7.03
CA ARG A 244 -12.53 20.85 -5.70
C ARG A 244 -11.29 20.53 -4.87
N SER A 245 -10.39 21.50 -4.73
CA SER A 245 -9.37 21.50 -3.69
C SER A 245 -10.04 21.54 -2.31
N ARG A 246 -10.41 20.36 -1.79
CA ARG A 246 -11.12 20.20 -0.51
C ARG A 246 -10.15 20.18 0.65
N THR A 247 -9.62 21.36 0.92
CA THR A 247 -8.74 21.62 2.04
C THR A 247 -9.51 21.81 3.35
N GLY A 248 -9.52 20.79 4.21
CA GLY A 248 -9.72 21.00 5.64
C GLY A 248 -8.43 21.49 6.32
N PRO A 249 -8.53 22.17 7.47
CA PRO A 249 -8.83 23.60 7.51
C PRO A 249 -7.74 24.45 6.82
N VAL A 250 -8.07 25.14 5.73
CA VAL A 250 -7.12 26.04 5.03
C VAL A 250 -7.76 27.39 4.68
N ARG A 251 -6.89 28.40 4.66
CA ARG A 251 -7.16 29.82 4.40
C ARG A 251 -7.42 30.03 2.89
N ARG A 252 -8.52 30.71 2.54
CA ARG A 252 -8.80 31.14 1.15
C ARG A 252 -7.82 32.21 0.69
N LEU A 253 -7.44 32.18 -0.59
CA LEU A 253 -6.96 33.35 -1.33
C LEU A 253 -7.46 33.35 -2.79
N PHE A 254 -8.20 34.42 -3.13
CA PHE A 254 -8.55 34.93 -4.47
C PHE A 254 -9.80 34.37 -5.23
N PRO A 255 -10.42 35.18 -6.14
CA PRO A 255 -11.87 35.15 -6.41
C PRO A 255 -12.29 34.53 -7.76
N ALA A 256 -13.62 34.46 -8.01
CA ALA A 256 -14.25 33.71 -9.10
C ALA A 256 -14.79 34.57 -10.28
N ALA A 257 -14.84 33.95 -11.48
CA ALA A 257 -15.53 34.30 -12.73
C ALA A 257 -15.26 33.15 -13.77
N ASP A 258 -16.04 32.81 -14.81
CA ASP A 258 -17.45 33.05 -15.18
C ASP A 258 -17.91 31.92 -16.18
N PRO A 259 -19.20 31.72 -16.53
CA PRO A 259 -19.68 30.46 -17.14
C PRO A 259 -19.87 30.45 -18.67
N ALA A 260 -19.24 29.49 -19.36
CA ALA A 260 -19.67 28.77 -20.60
C ALA A 260 -18.55 27.75 -20.98
N LEU A 261 -18.66 26.70 -21.80
CA LEU A 261 -19.62 26.19 -22.82
C LEU A 261 -19.74 24.64 -22.69
N PRO A 262 -20.70 23.95 -23.34
CA PRO A 262 -20.73 22.49 -23.39
C PRO A 262 -19.59 21.89 -24.24
N VAL A 263 -18.94 20.84 -23.72
CA VAL A 263 -17.81 20.13 -24.37
C VAL A 263 -18.32 18.99 -25.28
N PRO A 264 -17.71 18.71 -26.46
CA PRO A 264 -18.17 17.67 -27.37
C PRO A 264 -17.98 16.22 -26.86
N PRO A 265 -18.66 15.22 -27.46
CA PRO A 265 -18.71 13.85 -26.91
C PRO A 265 -17.41 13.03 -26.94
N ASP A 266 -16.38 13.44 -27.68
CA ASP A 266 -15.14 12.66 -27.89
C ASP A 266 -14.17 12.67 -26.69
N GLU A 267 -14.43 13.48 -25.66
CA GLU A 267 -13.49 13.65 -24.52
C GLU A 267 -13.47 12.46 -23.53
N GLN A 268 -14.30 11.42 -23.74
CA GLN A 268 -14.26 10.18 -22.95
C GLN A 268 -13.01 9.32 -23.19
N ALA A 269 -12.16 9.68 -24.17
CA ALA A 269 -10.92 8.98 -24.51
C ALA A 269 -9.67 9.45 -23.71
N SER A 270 -9.80 10.48 -22.86
CA SER A 270 -8.70 11.04 -22.08
C SER A 270 -8.52 10.32 -20.73
N GLY A 271 -7.50 9.46 -20.62
CA GLY A 271 -7.13 8.78 -19.37
C GLY A 271 -6.75 9.72 -18.21
N LEU A 272 -6.60 9.17 -17.00
CA LEU A 272 -6.37 9.97 -15.77
C LEU A 272 -5.16 10.91 -15.87
N SER A 273 -4.06 10.48 -16.50
CA SER A 273 -2.86 11.31 -16.70
C SER A 273 -3.14 12.47 -17.66
N ARG A 274 -3.94 12.26 -18.71
CA ARG A 274 -4.43 13.34 -19.60
C ARG A 274 -5.36 14.29 -18.85
N ALA A 275 -6.21 13.78 -17.97
CA ALA A 275 -7.10 14.58 -17.13
C ALA A 275 -6.33 15.44 -16.11
N VAL A 276 -5.13 15.03 -15.68
CA VAL A 276 -4.22 15.89 -14.89
C VAL A 276 -3.55 16.94 -15.79
N LEU A 277 -3.04 16.54 -16.96
CA LEU A 277 -2.38 17.44 -17.92
C LEU A 277 -3.30 18.55 -18.45
N SER A 278 -4.59 18.27 -18.62
CA SER A 278 -5.60 19.28 -19.03
C SER A 278 -5.96 20.28 -17.92
N ARG A 279 -5.39 20.15 -16.72
CA ARG A 279 -5.60 21.04 -15.57
C ARG A 279 -4.27 21.68 -15.14
N PRO A 280 -3.81 22.77 -15.80
CA PRO A 280 -2.47 23.32 -15.57
C PRO A 280 -2.15 23.66 -14.11
N ALA A 281 -3.11 24.19 -13.35
CA ALA A 281 -2.92 24.49 -11.93
C ALA A 281 -2.60 23.22 -11.10
N LEU A 282 -3.26 22.10 -11.39
CA LEU A 282 -2.97 20.82 -10.76
C LEU A 282 -1.61 20.27 -11.22
N ALA A 283 -1.32 20.28 -12.52
CA ALA A 283 -0.05 19.81 -13.06
C ALA A 283 1.15 20.57 -12.47
N GLU A 284 1.09 21.91 -12.39
CA GLU A 284 2.12 22.74 -11.77
C GLU A 284 2.19 22.53 -10.25
N ARG A 285 1.05 22.34 -9.57
CA ARG A 285 1.02 21.97 -8.14
C ARG A 285 1.79 20.68 -7.90
N LEU A 286 1.54 19.61 -8.67
CA LEU A 286 2.23 18.34 -8.51
C LEU A 286 3.74 18.46 -8.77
N LYS A 287 4.14 19.19 -9.82
CA LYS A 287 5.57 19.48 -10.08
C LYS A 287 6.22 20.23 -8.92
N SER A 288 5.54 21.24 -8.37
CA SER A 288 6.07 22.09 -7.29
C SER A 288 6.35 21.34 -5.98
N LEU A 289 5.72 20.17 -5.77
CA LEU A 289 5.97 19.32 -4.60
C LEU A 289 7.33 18.62 -4.67
N GLY A 290 7.91 18.43 -5.86
CA GLY A 290 9.19 17.72 -6.06
C GLY A 290 9.17 16.25 -5.62
N LEU A 291 7.99 15.67 -5.39
CA LEU A 291 7.79 14.29 -4.92
C LEU A 291 7.75 13.31 -6.11
N PRO A 292 8.13 12.04 -5.92
CA PRO A 292 7.97 11.00 -6.95
C PRO A 292 6.49 10.81 -7.33
N LEU A 293 6.22 10.71 -8.63
CA LEU A 293 4.92 10.30 -9.17
C LEU A 293 4.92 8.78 -9.37
N VAL A 294 3.91 8.12 -8.80
CA VAL A 294 3.77 6.67 -8.80
C VAL A 294 2.41 6.30 -9.42
N PRO A 295 2.38 5.67 -10.60
CA PRO A 295 1.14 5.24 -11.24
C PRO A 295 0.77 3.82 -10.82
N TRP A 296 -0.47 3.43 -11.09
CA TRP A 296 -0.83 2.02 -11.14
C TRP A 296 -0.02 1.29 -12.24
N GLY A 297 0.09 1.90 -13.43
CA GLY A 297 0.96 1.39 -14.48
C GLY A 297 1.39 2.50 -15.46
N ARG A 298 2.56 2.33 -16.08
CA ARG A 298 3.12 3.35 -16.99
C ARG A 298 2.36 3.40 -18.31
N THR A 299 2.10 4.61 -18.79
CA THR A 299 1.49 4.90 -20.10
C THR A 299 2.21 6.06 -20.78
N PRO A 300 2.05 6.29 -22.10
CA PRO A 300 2.57 7.49 -22.76
C PRO A 300 2.06 8.80 -22.15
N ALA A 301 0.82 8.84 -21.67
CA ALA A 301 0.26 10.03 -21.01
C ALA A 301 0.86 10.24 -19.61
N PHE A 302 1.11 9.16 -18.86
CA PHE A 302 1.85 9.25 -17.60
C PHE A 302 3.30 9.68 -17.82
N ALA A 303 3.97 9.15 -18.87
CA ALA A 303 5.34 9.51 -19.23
C ALA A 303 5.49 11.02 -19.51
N GLU A 304 4.52 11.61 -20.20
CA GLU A 304 4.44 13.06 -20.43
C GLU A 304 4.26 13.85 -19.12
N LEU A 305 3.38 13.39 -18.22
CA LEU A 305 3.13 14.02 -16.92
C LEU A 305 4.34 13.94 -15.97
N ALA A 306 5.03 12.81 -15.94
CA ALA A 306 6.19 12.57 -15.09
C ALA A 306 7.51 13.12 -15.66
N GLY A 307 7.56 13.44 -16.96
CA GLY A 307 8.80 13.75 -17.67
C GLY A 307 9.73 12.55 -17.87
N GLU A 308 9.20 11.32 -17.73
CA GLU A 308 9.96 10.08 -17.82
C GLU A 308 9.52 9.24 -19.04
N PRO A 309 10.30 9.20 -20.14
CA PRO A 309 9.88 8.52 -21.36
C PRO A 309 9.68 7.02 -21.17
N LEU A 310 8.61 6.48 -21.77
CA LEU A 310 8.33 5.05 -21.82
C LEU A 310 8.88 4.48 -23.14
N GLY A 311 9.87 3.58 -23.07
CA GLY A 311 10.43 2.91 -24.25
C GLY A 311 9.43 1.98 -24.93
N PRO A 312 9.53 1.76 -26.26
CA PRO A 312 8.55 0.97 -27.01
C PRO A 312 8.49 -0.51 -26.57
N ASP A 313 9.64 -1.09 -26.17
CA ASP A 313 9.73 -2.46 -25.63
C ASP A 313 9.57 -2.54 -24.11
N ALA A 314 9.36 -1.40 -23.41
CA ALA A 314 9.32 -1.39 -21.96
C ALA A 314 8.16 -2.22 -21.39
N LEU A 315 7.01 -2.26 -22.08
CA LEU A 315 5.86 -3.08 -21.68
C LEU A 315 5.76 -4.42 -22.43
N ARG A 316 6.82 -4.86 -23.13
CA ARG A 316 6.80 -6.07 -23.98
C ARG A 316 6.29 -7.32 -23.28
N TYR A 317 6.60 -7.50 -22.00
CA TYR A 317 6.27 -8.71 -21.25
C TYR A 317 4.84 -8.73 -20.67
N GLU A 318 4.04 -7.68 -20.83
CA GLU A 318 2.57 -7.74 -20.64
C GLU A 318 1.90 -8.68 -21.66
N SER A 319 2.52 -8.91 -22.82
CA SER A 319 2.09 -9.94 -23.77
C SER A 319 2.36 -11.32 -23.17
N LYS A 320 1.29 -12.07 -22.90
CA LYS A 320 1.34 -13.46 -22.39
C LYS A 320 2.14 -14.40 -23.30
N ARG A 321 2.27 -14.08 -24.60
CA ARG A 321 3.19 -14.77 -25.53
C ARG A 321 4.64 -14.43 -25.23
N ALA A 322 4.99 -13.14 -25.12
CA ALA A 322 6.36 -12.71 -24.87
C ALA A 322 6.86 -13.13 -23.48
N ALA A 323 5.98 -13.15 -22.47
CA ALA A 323 6.24 -13.71 -21.15
C ALA A 323 6.54 -15.22 -21.22
N HIS A 324 5.69 -16.00 -21.89
CA HIS A 324 5.91 -17.44 -22.08
C HIS A 324 7.21 -17.76 -22.82
N GLU A 325 7.52 -17.02 -23.89
CA GLU A 325 8.81 -17.12 -24.58
C GLU A 325 10.01 -16.81 -23.66
N LEU A 326 9.85 -15.88 -22.70
CA LEU A 326 10.88 -15.60 -21.70
C LEU A 326 11.04 -16.75 -20.71
N PHE A 327 9.93 -17.27 -20.17
CA PHE A 327 9.97 -18.41 -19.27
C PHE A 327 10.64 -19.62 -19.93
N THR A 328 10.31 -19.92 -21.18
CA THR A 328 10.90 -21.01 -21.96
C THR A 328 12.40 -20.85 -22.17
N ARG A 329 12.90 -19.61 -22.36
CA ARG A 329 14.34 -19.33 -22.48
C ARG A 329 15.09 -19.45 -21.15
N LEU A 330 14.45 -19.11 -20.02
CA LEU A 330 15.07 -19.16 -18.69
C LEU A 330 15.03 -20.56 -18.08
N SER A 331 14.01 -21.37 -18.35
CA SER A 331 13.78 -22.65 -17.68
C SER A 331 14.96 -23.64 -17.65
N PRO A 332 15.87 -23.73 -18.66
CA PRO A 332 17.03 -24.63 -18.57
C PRO A 332 17.99 -24.31 -17.43
N ALA A 333 18.07 -23.03 -17.01
CA ALA A 333 18.88 -22.59 -15.87
C ALA A 333 18.12 -22.67 -14.53
N HIS A 334 16.81 -22.95 -14.55
CA HIS A 334 15.95 -22.99 -13.38
C HIS A 334 15.18 -24.32 -13.30
N PRO A 335 15.84 -25.46 -13.01
CA PRO A 335 15.23 -26.78 -13.01
C PRO A 335 14.13 -27.00 -11.96
N GLY A 336 13.93 -26.07 -11.01
CA GLY A 336 12.75 -26.06 -10.14
C GLY A 336 11.46 -25.60 -10.84
N ILE A 337 11.57 -24.85 -11.94
CA ILE A 337 10.44 -24.19 -12.63
C ILE A 337 9.91 -25.09 -13.74
N ARG A 338 8.59 -25.29 -13.80
CA ARG A 338 7.92 -26.03 -14.89
C ARG A 338 7.22 -25.06 -15.83
N VAL A 339 7.72 -24.86 -17.05
CA VAL A 339 7.01 -24.02 -18.03
C VAL A 339 5.96 -24.90 -18.75
N PRO A 340 4.66 -24.56 -18.69
CA PRO A 340 3.62 -25.31 -19.39
C PRO A 340 3.77 -25.17 -20.91
N GLU A 341 3.38 -26.18 -21.69
CA GLU A 341 3.39 -26.03 -23.16
C GLU A 341 2.36 -24.98 -23.63
N GLN A 342 2.75 -24.11 -24.56
CA GLN A 342 1.86 -23.10 -25.16
C GLN A 342 1.84 -23.22 -26.69
N TRP A 343 0.64 -23.12 -27.28
CA TRP A 343 0.38 -23.20 -28.71
C TRP A 343 -0.39 -21.96 -29.17
N GLN A 344 -0.04 -21.44 -30.34
CA GLN A 344 -0.69 -20.27 -30.93
C GLN A 344 -1.76 -20.68 -31.95
N ALA A 345 -2.97 -20.17 -31.81
CA ALA A 345 -4.06 -20.39 -32.75
C ALA A 345 -4.45 -19.07 -33.43
N ALA A 346 -3.96 -18.86 -34.65
CA ALA A 346 -4.29 -17.68 -35.47
C ALA A 346 -5.79 -17.53 -35.81
N THR A 347 -6.61 -18.57 -35.62
CA THR A 347 -8.07 -18.50 -35.82
C THR A 347 -8.83 -19.34 -34.79
N ARG A 348 -10.08 -18.94 -34.51
CA ARG A 348 -11.03 -19.73 -33.71
C ARG A 348 -11.22 -21.17 -34.23
N ARG A 349 -11.09 -21.41 -35.55
CA ARG A 349 -11.17 -22.76 -36.14
C ARG A 349 -9.90 -23.61 -35.88
N ALA A 350 -8.74 -22.98 -35.70
CA ALA A 350 -7.53 -23.67 -35.27
C ALA A 350 -7.62 -24.00 -33.77
N ALA A 351 -7.97 -23.02 -32.93
CA ALA A 351 -8.17 -23.20 -31.50
C ALA A 351 -9.19 -24.32 -31.19
N ALA A 352 -10.37 -24.28 -31.83
CA ALA A 352 -11.39 -25.31 -31.66
C ALA A 352 -10.96 -26.72 -32.12
N ARG A 353 -10.01 -26.84 -33.08
CA ARG A 353 -9.46 -28.15 -33.47
C ARG A 353 -8.50 -28.69 -32.40
N LEU A 354 -7.62 -27.84 -31.88
CA LEU A 354 -6.67 -28.21 -30.82
C LEU A 354 -7.40 -28.56 -29.51
N LEU A 355 -8.40 -27.77 -29.11
CA LEU A 355 -9.24 -28.07 -27.94
C LEU A 355 -9.96 -29.41 -28.07
N ARG A 356 -10.57 -29.71 -29.23
CA ARG A 356 -11.22 -31.01 -29.48
C ARG A 356 -10.26 -32.19 -29.42
N ALA A 357 -9.01 -32.02 -29.88
CA ALA A 357 -8.01 -33.07 -29.79
C ALA A 357 -7.64 -33.33 -28.32
N ARG A 358 -7.29 -32.27 -27.57
CA ARG A 358 -6.90 -32.39 -26.16
C ARG A 358 -8.03 -32.89 -25.26
N SER A 359 -9.27 -32.43 -25.44
CA SER A 359 -10.41 -32.94 -24.65
C SER A 359 -10.72 -34.42 -24.91
N ARG A 360 -10.49 -34.94 -26.14
CA ARG A 360 -10.60 -36.38 -26.41
C ARG A 360 -9.53 -37.22 -25.71
N GLU A 361 -8.39 -36.62 -25.41
CA GLU A 361 -7.30 -37.22 -24.61
C GLU A 361 -7.52 -37.02 -23.09
N GLY A 362 -8.67 -36.46 -22.67
CA GLY A 362 -8.95 -36.11 -21.27
C GLY A 362 -8.11 -34.93 -20.74
N ARG A 363 -7.44 -34.18 -21.62
CA ARG A 363 -6.50 -33.12 -21.26
C ARG A 363 -7.17 -31.75 -21.26
N ALA A 364 -7.26 -31.16 -20.07
CA ALA A 364 -7.65 -29.77 -19.93
C ALA A 364 -6.65 -28.81 -20.60
N THR A 365 -7.16 -27.65 -21.01
CA THR A 365 -6.41 -26.62 -21.74
C THR A 365 -6.86 -25.24 -21.27
N VAL A 366 -5.90 -24.35 -20.98
CA VAL A 366 -6.18 -22.94 -20.73
C VAL A 366 -6.24 -22.22 -22.07
N VAL A 367 -7.24 -21.37 -22.28
CA VAL A 367 -7.32 -20.44 -23.41
C VAL A 367 -7.08 -19.05 -22.86
N LYS A 368 -6.14 -18.29 -23.45
CA LYS A 368 -5.84 -16.91 -23.07
C LYS A 368 -5.94 -15.99 -24.29
N THR A 369 -6.41 -14.76 -24.10
CA THR A 369 -6.08 -13.64 -25.01
C THR A 369 -4.62 -13.23 -24.80
N GLU A 370 -4.02 -12.50 -25.75
CA GLU A 370 -2.61 -12.08 -25.63
C GLU A 370 -2.37 -11.10 -24.48
N HIS A 371 -3.34 -10.23 -24.22
CA HIS A 371 -3.39 -9.33 -23.07
C HIS A 371 -4.72 -9.55 -22.32
N GLY A 372 -4.72 -9.30 -21.02
CA GLY A 372 -5.87 -9.52 -20.13
C GLY A 372 -5.44 -9.34 -18.68
N ALA A 373 -6.38 -8.97 -17.79
CA ALA A 373 -6.09 -8.58 -16.40
C ALA A 373 -7.06 -9.23 -15.41
N GLY A 374 -6.54 -9.73 -14.27
CA GLY A 374 -7.34 -10.31 -13.19
C GLY A 374 -8.22 -11.48 -13.66
N GLY A 375 -7.66 -12.39 -14.46
CA GLY A 375 -8.39 -13.50 -15.08
C GLY A 375 -9.26 -13.14 -16.29
N SER A 376 -9.51 -11.85 -16.55
CA SER A 376 -10.26 -11.41 -17.73
C SER A 376 -9.49 -11.78 -18.99
N GLY A 377 -10.11 -12.57 -19.87
CA GLY A 377 -9.45 -13.08 -21.07
C GLY A 377 -8.81 -14.48 -20.90
N THR A 378 -9.03 -15.14 -19.77
CA THR A 378 -8.56 -16.51 -19.49
C THR A 378 -9.74 -17.46 -19.25
N TRP A 379 -9.70 -18.66 -19.82
CA TRP A 379 -10.72 -19.71 -19.64
C TRP A 379 -10.09 -21.09 -19.49
N VAL A 380 -10.52 -21.87 -18.50
CA VAL A 380 -10.10 -23.28 -18.35
C VAL A 380 -11.10 -24.19 -19.04
N ILE A 381 -10.67 -24.86 -20.10
CA ILE A 381 -11.49 -25.79 -20.89
C ILE A 381 -11.13 -27.22 -20.52
N ARG A 382 -12.02 -27.91 -19.79
CA ARG A 382 -11.84 -29.32 -19.40
C ARG A 382 -12.40 -30.27 -20.48
N ASP A 383 -13.63 -30.03 -20.91
CA ASP A 383 -14.24 -30.68 -22.09
C ASP A 383 -14.64 -29.62 -23.13
N TYR A 384 -14.54 -29.97 -24.40
CA TYR A 384 -14.82 -29.08 -25.54
C TYR A 384 -15.65 -29.81 -26.62
N GLY A 385 -16.94 -29.93 -26.34
CA GLY A 385 -17.95 -30.45 -27.25
C GLY A 385 -18.31 -29.50 -28.41
N PHE A 386 -19.61 -29.30 -28.66
CA PHE A 386 -20.10 -28.51 -29.78
C PHE A 386 -20.57 -27.11 -29.33
N ARG A 387 -19.77 -26.08 -29.68
CA ARG A 387 -20.07 -24.62 -29.61
C ARG A 387 -20.16 -23.92 -28.23
N PRO A 388 -19.07 -23.84 -27.45
CA PRO A 388 -18.78 -22.61 -26.71
C PRO A 388 -18.31 -21.51 -27.70
N PRO A 389 -18.76 -20.25 -27.58
CA PRO A 389 -18.28 -19.17 -28.43
C PRO A 389 -16.87 -18.72 -28.02
N LEU A 390 -15.83 -19.24 -28.70
CA LEU A 390 -14.46 -18.74 -28.51
C LEU A 390 -14.36 -17.24 -28.88
N PRO A 391 -13.52 -16.46 -28.16
CA PRO A 391 -13.29 -15.04 -28.44
C PRO A 391 -12.76 -14.82 -29.87
N ARG A 392 -13.03 -13.63 -30.42
CA ARG A 392 -12.47 -13.23 -31.72
C ARG A 392 -10.97 -12.90 -31.58
N GLY A 393 -10.22 -13.08 -32.65
CA GLY A 393 -8.78 -12.83 -32.71
C GLY A 393 -7.92 -14.10 -32.64
N PRO A 394 -6.58 -13.94 -32.64
CA PRO A 394 -5.64 -14.99 -32.24
C PRO A 394 -5.87 -15.38 -30.78
N LEU A 395 -5.67 -16.66 -30.47
CA LEU A 395 -5.76 -17.18 -29.11
C LEU A 395 -4.47 -17.90 -28.75
N LEU A 396 -4.03 -17.74 -27.50
CA LEU A 396 -3.01 -18.57 -26.90
C LEU A 396 -3.73 -19.74 -26.22
N LEU A 397 -3.25 -20.96 -26.47
CA LEU A 397 -3.72 -22.16 -25.79
C LEU A 397 -2.54 -22.69 -24.98
N GLU A 398 -2.77 -23.12 -23.76
CA GLU A 398 -1.71 -23.52 -22.83
C GLU A 398 -2.11 -24.78 -22.08
N GLU A 399 -1.13 -25.60 -21.73
CA GLU A 399 -1.30 -26.78 -20.89
C GLU A 399 -1.92 -26.37 -19.54
N PHE A 400 -3.03 -27.00 -19.16
CA PHE A 400 -3.59 -26.79 -17.82
C PHE A 400 -2.77 -27.56 -16.78
N VAL A 401 -2.05 -26.84 -15.93
CA VAL A 401 -1.31 -27.39 -14.80
C VAL A 401 -2.29 -27.80 -13.69
N ALA A 402 -2.73 -29.06 -13.74
CA ALA A 402 -3.62 -29.66 -12.75
C ALA A 402 -2.87 -29.94 -11.43
N GLY A 403 -3.55 -29.77 -10.30
CA GLY A 403 -3.03 -30.12 -8.97
C GLY A 403 -3.89 -29.52 -7.86
N GLU A 404 -3.73 -30.05 -6.65
CA GLU A 404 -4.34 -29.55 -5.40
C GLU A 404 -3.22 -29.30 -4.34
N THR A 405 -1.98 -29.13 -4.81
CA THR A 405 -0.80 -28.93 -3.96
C THR A 405 -0.78 -27.50 -3.45
N GLU A 406 -0.95 -27.33 -2.14
CA GLU A 406 -0.92 -26.02 -1.48
C GLU A 406 0.51 -25.60 -1.04
N PRO A 407 0.86 -24.30 -1.13
CA PRO A 407 0.08 -23.23 -1.73
C PRO A 407 -0.01 -23.34 -3.26
N ARG A 408 -1.23 -23.24 -3.81
CA ARG A 408 -1.45 -23.44 -5.25
C ARG A 408 -1.13 -22.20 -6.08
N ASP A 409 -1.84 -21.10 -5.85
CA ASP A 409 -1.75 -19.88 -6.66
C ASP A 409 -0.79 -18.89 -5.96
N LEU A 410 0.28 -18.52 -6.66
CA LEU A 410 1.45 -17.85 -6.09
C LEU A 410 1.88 -16.69 -6.96
N THR A 411 2.46 -15.66 -6.36
CA THR A 411 3.14 -14.61 -7.12
C THR A 411 4.47 -14.23 -6.50
N PHE A 412 5.38 -13.72 -7.32
CA PHE A 412 6.61 -13.06 -6.92
C PHE A 412 6.53 -11.60 -7.36
N ASP A 413 6.68 -10.66 -6.43
CA ASP A 413 6.73 -9.23 -6.71
C ASP A 413 8.19 -8.73 -6.68
N GLY A 414 8.51 -7.84 -7.60
CA GLY A 414 9.83 -7.22 -7.75
C GLY A 414 9.75 -5.78 -8.26
N LEU A 415 10.86 -5.06 -8.14
CA LEU A 415 10.98 -3.67 -8.57
C LEU A 415 12.25 -3.51 -9.41
N VAL A 416 12.10 -2.95 -10.62
CA VAL A 416 13.25 -2.45 -11.38
C VAL A 416 13.41 -0.96 -11.10
N ASP A 417 14.46 -0.58 -10.36
CA ASP A 417 14.76 0.82 -10.05
C ASP A 417 15.24 1.62 -11.27
N THR A 418 15.35 2.94 -11.15
CA THR A 418 15.74 3.85 -12.24
C THR A 418 17.08 3.48 -12.91
N ALA A 419 18.03 2.94 -12.15
CA ALA A 419 19.31 2.46 -12.66
C ALA A 419 19.23 1.10 -13.38
N GLY A 420 18.08 0.42 -13.32
CA GLY A 420 17.85 -0.91 -13.90
C GLY A 420 18.20 -2.06 -12.95
N ARG A 421 18.39 -1.80 -11.65
CA ARG A 421 18.67 -2.85 -10.66
C ARG A 421 17.35 -3.48 -10.20
N VAL A 422 17.37 -4.80 -10.07
CA VAL A 422 16.23 -5.58 -9.59
C VAL A 422 16.28 -5.68 -8.08
N HIS A 423 15.25 -5.16 -7.41
CA HIS A 423 15.00 -5.34 -5.99
C HIS A 423 13.89 -6.37 -5.81
N GLU A 424 14.07 -7.28 -4.87
CA GLU A 424 13.08 -8.29 -4.50
C GLU A 424 12.13 -7.70 -3.47
N VAL A 425 10.81 -7.81 -3.71
CA VAL A 425 9.78 -7.37 -2.76
C VAL A 425 9.37 -8.54 -1.89
N GLY A 426 9.08 -9.69 -2.51
CA GLY A 426 8.77 -10.94 -1.83
C GLY A 426 7.86 -11.86 -2.64
N VAL A 427 7.23 -12.80 -1.95
CA VAL A 427 6.28 -13.77 -2.52
C VAL A 427 4.96 -13.78 -1.75
N ALA A 428 3.87 -14.05 -2.45
CA ALA A 428 2.51 -14.09 -1.90
C ALA A 428 1.78 -15.37 -2.30
N VAL A 429 0.80 -15.78 -1.50
CA VAL A 429 -0.24 -16.74 -1.91
C VAL A 429 -1.46 -15.94 -2.34
N MET A 430 -1.94 -16.15 -3.55
CA MET A 430 -3.14 -15.51 -4.07
C MET A 430 -4.39 -16.33 -3.73
N ASP A 431 -5.49 -15.63 -3.45
CA ASP A 431 -6.83 -16.21 -3.39
C ASP A 431 -7.48 -16.06 -4.78
N VAL A 432 -7.81 -17.18 -5.41
CA VAL A 432 -8.28 -17.24 -6.81
C VAL A 432 -9.51 -18.13 -6.92
N GLU A 433 -10.65 -17.52 -7.24
CA GLU A 433 -11.89 -18.26 -7.48
C GLU A 433 -12.01 -18.61 -8.98
N GLY A 434 -11.63 -19.84 -9.32
CA GLY A 434 -11.69 -20.38 -10.69
C GLY A 434 -10.62 -19.79 -11.62
N THR A 435 -10.83 -18.54 -12.06
CA THR A 435 -9.81 -17.72 -12.74
C THR A 435 -9.80 -16.28 -12.23
N ALA A 436 -10.71 -15.89 -11.33
CA ALA A 436 -10.82 -14.52 -10.83
C ALA A 436 -9.98 -14.34 -9.56
N TYR A 437 -9.06 -13.38 -9.59
CA TYR A 437 -8.32 -12.95 -8.41
C TYR A 437 -9.27 -12.30 -7.38
N GLN A 438 -9.14 -12.71 -6.11
CA GLN A 438 -9.97 -12.22 -4.99
C GLN A 438 -9.16 -11.48 -3.92
N GLY A 439 -7.86 -11.75 -3.82
CA GLY A 439 -6.97 -11.18 -2.83
C GLY A 439 -5.64 -11.91 -2.75
N ALA A 440 -4.77 -11.52 -1.82
CA ALA A 440 -3.50 -12.20 -1.57
C ALA A 440 -3.10 -12.13 -0.10
N THR A 441 -2.36 -13.13 0.37
CA THR A 441 -1.74 -13.15 1.70
C THR A 441 -0.20 -13.11 1.58
N VAL A 442 0.44 -12.27 2.37
CA VAL A 442 1.90 -12.13 2.50
C VAL A 442 2.33 -12.20 3.96
N GLY A 443 3.61 -12.50 4.20
CA GLY A 443 4.22 -12.49 5.54
C GLY A 443 4.91 -13.81 5.90
N PRO A 444 5.44 -13.92 7.13
CA PRO A 444 6.29 -15.04 7.55
C PRO A 444 5.53 -16.36 7.51
N GLY A 445 6.11 -17.37 6.87
CA GLY A 445 5.55 -18.73 6.78
C GLY A 445 4.34 -18.89 5.83
N VAL A 446 3.93 -17.85 5.10
CA VAL A 446 2.80 -17.92 4.15
C VAL A 446 3.17 -18.75 2.91
N VAL A 447 4.39 -18.59 2.41
CA VAL A 447 4.99 -19.46 1.37
C VAL A 447 6.13 -20.25 2.02
N PRO A 448 6.22 -21.58 1.83
CA PRO A 448 7.32 -22.39 2.36
C PRO A 448 8.69 -21.93 1.83
N GLN A 449 9.70 -21.85 2.71
CA GLN A 449 11.01 -21.29 2.36
C GLN A 449 11.66 -21.88 1.08
N PRO A 450 11.68 -23.21 0.83
CA PRO A 450 12.27 -23.75 -0.41
C PRO A 450 11.55 -23.29 -1.69
N LEU A 451 10.25 -23.02 -1.58
CA LEU A 451 9.43 -22.49 -2.67
C LEU A 451 9.72 -21.00 -2.86
N THR A 452 9.79 -20.22 -1.77
CA THR A 452 10.25 -18.82 -1.78
C THR A 452 11.61 -18.66 -2.48
N GLU A 453 12.61 -19.47 -2.12
CA GLU A 453 13.94 -19.44 -2.74
C GLU A 453 13.95 -19.85 -4.23
N THR A 454 12.97 -20.64 -4.65
CA THR A 454 12.80 -21.05 -6.05
C THR A 454 12.15 -19.94 -6.86
N LEU A 455 11.07 -19.36 -6.34
CA LEU A 455 10.35 -18.23 -6.93
C LEU A 455 11.24 -16.99 -7.04
N ALA A 456 11.91 -16.62 -5.94
CA ALA A 456 12.81 -15.46 -5.87
C ALA A 456 13.93 -15.51 -6.92
N ARG A 457 14.56 -16.68 -7.07
CA ARG A 457 15.64 -16.89 -8.03
C ARG A 457 15.18 -16.73 -9.47
N PHE A 458 14.00 -17.27 -9.80
CA PHE A 458 13.43 -17.14 -11.16
C PHE A 458 12.88 -15.74 -11.42
N GLY A 459 12.16 -15.16 -10.46
CA GLY A 459 11.63 -13.80 -10.51
C GLY A 459 12.72 -12.75 -10.70
N ARG A 460 13.88 -12.92 -10.05
CA ARG A 460 15.07 -12.08 -10.27
C ARG A 460 15.60 -12.16 -11.70
N ALA A 461 15.75 -13.37 -12.26
CA ALA A 461 16.20 -13.57 -13.64
C ALA A 461 15.20 -13.03 -14.69
N VAL A 462 13.89 -13.12 -14.39
CA VAL A 462 12.83 -12.45 -15.16
C VAL A 462 12.97 -10.93 -15.07
N GLY A 463 13.13 -10.39 -13.86
CA GLY A 463 13.34 -8.97 -13.59
C GLY A 463 14.55 -8.38 -14.31
N GLU A 464 15.68 -9.09 -14.37
CA GLU A 464 16.87 -8.67 -15.11
C GLU A 464 16.59 -8.52 -16.60
N ARG A 465 15.74 -9.40 -17.16
CA ARG A 465 15.37 -9.35 -18.58
C ARG A 465 14.30 -8.30 -18.89
N ILE A 466 13.43 -7.99 -17.92
CA ILE A 466 12.50 -6.86 -17.94
C ILE A 466 13.28 -5.54 -17.88
N ALA A 467 14.26 -5.42 -16.97
CA ALA A 467 15.13 -4.25 -16.87
C ALA A 467 15.92 -3.98 -18.17
N ALA A 468 16.35 -5.04 -18.85
CA ALA A 468 17.04 -5.00 -20.13
C ALA A 468 16.15 -4.59 -21.32
N SER A 469 14.81 -4.67 -21.23
CA SER A 469 13.90 -4.09 -22.25
C SER A 469 13.59 -2.61 -22.00
N GLY A 470 14.26 -1.99 -21.03
CA GLY A 470 14.08 -0.58 -20.66
C GLY A 470 12.93 -0.33 -19.67
N TYR A 471 12.30 -1.38 -19.13
CA TYR A 471 11.28 -1.21 -18.10
C TYR A 471 11.86 -0.66 -16.79
N ARG A 472 11.10 0.20 -16.11
CA ARG A 472 11.45 0.86 -14.84
C ARG A 472 10.18 1.00 -14.02
N GLY A 473 10.05 0.20 -12.96
CA GLY A 473 8.84 0.14 -12.15
C GLY A 473 8.62 -1.23 -11.50
N TRP A 474 7.44 -1.39 -10.90
CA TRP A 474 6.98 -2.64 -10.30
C TRP A 474 6.70 -3.71 -11.35
N PHE A 475 7.04 -4.96 -11.04
CA PHE A 475 6.60 -6.11 -11.81
C PHE A 475 6.26 -7.26 -10.88
N ASP A 476 5.43 -8.18 -11.37
CA ASP A 476 5.25 -9.47 -10.74
C ASP A 476 5.26 -10.61 -11.77
N VAL A 477 5.41 -11.82 -11.25
CA VAL A 477 5.35 -13.07 -12.01
C VAL A 477 4.39 -13.98 -11.28
N ASP A 478 3.30 -14.35 -11.94
CA ASP A 478 2.30 -15.25 -11.38
C ASP A 478 2.65 -16.71 -11.69
N PHE A 479 2.32 -17.60 -10.76
CA PHE A 479 2.59 -19.04 -10.83
C PHE A 479 1.41 -19.88 -10.34
N VAL A 480 1.32 -21.10 -10.85
CA VAL A 480 0.51 -22.17 -10.26
C VAL A 480 1.40 -23.36 -9.89
N THR A 481 1.19 -23.96 -8.72
CA THR A 481 1.94 -25.13 -8.27
C THR A 481 1.43 -26.40 -8.96
N GLY A 482 2.35 -27.12 -9.60
CA GLY A 482 2.10 -28.44 -10.20
C GLY A 482 1.97 -29.56 -9.16
N PRO A 483 1.50 -30.75 -9.58
CA PRO A 483 1.32 -31.89 -8.67
C PRO A 483 2.66 -32.51 -8.25
N ASP A 484 3.73 -32.17 -8.96
CA ASP A 484 5.14 -32.42 -8.66
C ASP A 484 5.74 -31.38 -7.69
N GLY A 485 4.92 -30.46 -7.15
CA GLY A 485 5.35 -29.38 -6.25
C GLY A 485 6.16 -28.27 -6.94
N ARG A 486 6.30 -28.33 -8.27
CA ARG A 486 7.07 -27.34 -9.04
C ARG A 486 6.18 -26.15 -9.43
N PRO A 487 6.57 -24.90 -9.14
CA PRO A 487 5.84 -23.73 -9.60
C PRO A 487 5.97 -23.59 -11.13
N ALA A 488 4.84 -23.25 -11.75
CA ALA A 488 4.71 -23.07 -13.18
C ALA A 488 4.26 -21.64 -13.50
N PRO A 489 5.10 -20.80 -14.13
CA PRO A 489 4.79 -19.39 -14.36
C PRO A 489 3.72 -19.22 -15.45
N THR A 490 2.75 -18.35 -15.19
CA THR A 490 1.52 -18.20 -16.00
C THR A 490 1.46 -16.87 -16.75
N GLU A 491 1.94 -15.78 -16.15
CA GLU A 491 2.05 -14.44 -16.75
C GLU A 491 3.08 -13.55 -16.03
N ILE A 492 3.42 -12.41 -16.66
CA ILE A 492 4.19 -11.31 -16.09
C ILE A 492 3.29 -10.08 -16.13
N ASN A 493 3.26 -9.29 -15.06
CA ASN A 493 2.57 -8.00 -15.03
C ASN A 493 3.62 -6.89 -14.81
N LEU A 494 3.52 -5.78 -15.55
CA LEU A 494 4.49 -4.67 -15.56
C LEU A 494 3.86 -3.38 -15.01
N ARG A 495 3.27 -3.52 -13.83
CA ARG A 495 2.41 -2.54 -13.14
C ARG A 495 2.28 -2.94 -11.66
N MET A 496 1.64 -2.10 -10.87
CA MET A 496 1.06 -2.52 -9.59
C MET A 496 -0.05 -3.55 -9.83
N THR A 497 -0.19 -4.50 -8.91
CA THR A 497 -1.26 -5.50 -8.88
C THR A 497 -1.89 -5.58 -7.48
N GLY A 498 -2.88 -6.46 -7.32
CA GLY A 498 -3.53 -6.71 -6.02
C GLY A 498 -2.54 -7.16 -4.93
N PRO A 499 -1.67 -8.17 -5.18
CA PRO A 499 -0.67 -8.63 -4.22
C PRO A 499 0.28 -7.53 -3.74
N SER A 500 0.66 -6.60 -4.63
CA SER A 500 1.55 -5.48 -4.33
C SER A 500 1.05 -4.63 -3.15
N VAL A 501 -0.26 -4.46 -3.00
CA VAL A 501 -0.88 -3.74 -1.88
C VAL A 501 -0.61 -4.42 -0.53
N ALA A 502 -0.58 -5.75 -0.50
CA ALA A 502 -0.29 -6.52 0.70
C ALA A 502 1.14 -6.22 1.20
N PHE A 503 2.13 -6.19 0.30
CA PHE A 503 3.52 -5.83 0.62
C PHE A 503 3.67 -4.39 1.10
N MET A 504 2.96 -3.43 0.47
CA MET A 504 2.99 -2.01 0.88
C MET A 504 2.39 -1.79 2.26
N VAL A 505 1.23 -2.39 2.55
CA VAL A 505 0.58 -2.34 3.86
C VAL A 505 1.45 -3.04 4.91
N LYS A 506 2.03 -4.20 4.58
CA LYS A 506 2.97 -4.90 5.46
C LYS A 506 4.16 -4.02 5.83
N ALA A 507 4.86 -3.48 4.83
CA ALA A 507 6.00 -2.60 5.06
C ALA A 507 5.64 -1.42 5.97
N ARG A 508 4.48 -0.78 5.75
CA ARG A 508 4.01 0.33 6.60
C ARG A 508 3.63 -0.08 8.02
N LEU A 509 3.06 -1.27 8.22
CA LEU A 509 2.67 -1.76 9.54
C LEU A 509 3.88 -2.24 10.35
N ASP A 510 4.80 -2.98 9.73
CA ASP A 510 6.07 -3.36 10.34
C ASP A 510 6.87 -2.10 10.74
N GLU A 511 6.85 -1.05 9.90
CA GLU A 511 7.46 0.24 10.20
C GLU A 511 6.78 1.00 11.37
N THR A 512 5.45 1.00 11.47
CA THR A 512 4.71 1.83 12.44
C THR A 512 4.38 1.12 13.75
N ARG A 513 4.38 -0.21 13.77
CA ARG A 513 3.99 -1.04 14.93
C ARG A 513 5.06 -2.05 15.34
N GLY A 514 6.09 -2.26 14.51
CA GLY A 514 7.10 -3.30 14.72
C GLY A 514 6.57 -4.71 14.47
N GLY A 515 7.48 -5.69 14.55
CA GLY A 515 7.16 -7.09 14.26
C GLY A 515 7.07 -7.39 12.75
N ASP A 516 6.76 -8.65 12.45
CA ASP A 516 6.69 -9.20 11.09
C ASP A 516 5.23 -9.60 10.83
N HIS A 517 4.40 -8.66 10.34
CA HIS A 517 2.96 -8.90 10.17
C HIS A 517 2.68 -9.90 9.04
N LEU A 518 1.67 -10.75 9.25
CA LEU A 518 0.89 -11.35 8.19
C LEU A 518 -0.11 -10.31 7.68
N VAL A 519 -0.26 -10.18 6.37
CA VAL A 519 -1.19 -9.24 5.74
C VAL A 519 -1.97 -9.97 4.64
N ARG A 520 -3.30 -9.81 4.63
CA ARG A 520 -4.22 -10.37 3.63
C ARG A 520 -5.07 -9.27 3.01
N THR A 521 -5.08 -9.15 1.68
CA THR A 521 -6.12 -8.38 0.99
C THR A 521 -7.33 -9.27 0.71
N VAL A 522 -8.52 -8.68 0.76
CA VAL A 522 -9.78 -9.29 0.33
C VAL A 522 -10.51 -8.21 -0.45
N ASP A 523 -10.40 -8.27 -1.78
CA ASP A 523 -10.78 -7.18 -2.67
C ASP A 523 -12.30 -7.15 -2.93
N HIS A 524 -12.96 -8.31 -2.82
CA HIS A 524 -14.40 -8.50 -3.07
C HIS A 524 -15.14 -9.05 -1.85
N VAL A 525 -15.36 -8.23 -0.82
CA VAL A 525 -16.37 -8.51 0.22
C VAL A 525 -17.73 -8.02 -0.28
N PRO A 526 -18.72 -8.90 -0.54
CA PRO A 526 -20.05 -8.47 -0.96
C PRO A 526 -20.79 -7.80 0.20
N LEU A 527 -21.21 -6.54 0.01
CA LEU A 527 -22.15 -5.87 0.89
C LEU A 527 -23.55 -6.17 0.36
N GLY A 528 -24.49 -6.61 1.19
CA GLY A 528 -25.83 -6.99 0.69
C GLY A 528 -26.69 -5.80 0.22
N ALA A 529 -26.25 -4.57 0.48
CA ALA A 529 -26.87 -3.33 0.02
C ALA A 529 -25.80 -2.26 -0.25
N ARG A 530 -26.16 -1.23 -1.04
CA ARG A 530 -25.33 -0.04 -1.21
C ARG A 530 -25.51 0.87 0.02
N LEU A 531 -24.42 1.17 0.72
CA LEU A 531 -24.40 2.14 1.82
C LEU A 531 -23.90 3.49 1.33
N PRO A 532 -24.55 4.63 1.65
CA PRO A 532 -23.96 5.94 1.41
C PRO A 532 -22.67 6.12 2.25
N GLY A 533 -21.88 7.14 1.90
CA GLY A 533 -20.54 7.35 2.48
C GLY A 533 -20.50 7.35 4.02
N PRO A 534 -21.32 8.14 4.72
CA PRO A 534 -21.31 8.19 6.19
C PRO A 534 -21.63 6.85 6.86
N GLU A 535 -22.60 6.10 6.33
CA GLU A 535 -23.02 4.80 6.83
C GLU A 535 -21.94 3.73 6.59
N LEU A 536 -21.32 3.73 5.41
CA LEU A 536 -20.18 2.87 5.09
C LEU A 536 -19.00 3.16 6.04
N SER A 537 -18.69 4.44 6.27
CA SER A 537 -17.63 4.85 7.18
C SER A 537 -17.94 4.50 8.65
N ALA A 538 -19.20 4.58 9.08
CA ALA A 538 -19.62 4.13 10.42
C ALA A 538 -19.44 2.61 10.60
N LEU A 539 -19.88 1.81 9.62
CA LEU A 539 -19.67 0.36 9.61
C LEU A 539 -18.18 -0.01 9.69
N LEU A 540 -17.35 0.66 8.88
CA LEU A 540 -15.90 0.46 8.84
C LEU A 540 -15.22 0.81 10.16
N ARG A 541 -15.62 1.91 10.82
CA ARG A 541 -15.07 2.32 12.13
C ARG A 541 -15.36 1.27 13.22
N GLU A 542 -16.60 0.78 13.31
CA GLU A 542 -16.94 -0.24 14.32
C GLU A 542 -16.30 -1.60 14.01
N THR A 543 -16.25 -2.01 12.73
CA THR A 543 -15.57 -3.26 12.34
C THR A 543 -14.06 -3.18 12.62
N ALA A 544 -13.41 -2.06 12.33
CA ALA A 544 -11.99 -1.85 12.65
C ALA A 544 -11.72 -1.86 14.16
N LYS A 545 -12.63 -1.29 14.97
CA LYS A 545 -12.57 -1.36 16.44
C LYS A 545 -12.71 -2.81 16.95
N ARG A 546 -13.61 -3.61 16.37
CA ARG A 546 -13.75 -5.05 16.69
C ARG A 546 -12.50 -5.85 16.31
N CYS A 547 -11.90 -5.61 15.14
CA CYS A 547 -10.60 -6.20 14.77
C CYS A 547 -9.48 -5.79 15.72
N GLY A 548 -9.43 -4.51 16.13
CA GLY A 548 -8.47 -4.03 17.13
C GLY A 548 -8.59 -4.71 18.49
N GLY A 549 -9.78 -5.20 18.86
CA GLY A 549 -10.00 -5.99 20.08
C GLY A 549 -9.43 -7.41 20.06
N ILE A 550 -8.99 -7.91 18.90
CA ILE A 550 -8.32 -9.21 18.72
C ILE A 550 -6.87 -9.07 18.22
N ASP A 551 -6.25 -7.91 18.45
CA ASP A 551 -4.92 -7.51 17.96
C ASP A 551 -4.76 -7.61 16.43
N ALA A 552 -5.84 -7.33 15.67
CA ALA A 552 -5.82 -7.25 14.22
C ALA A 552 -6.04 -5.81 13.73
N VAL A 553 -5.53 -5.50 12.54
CA VAL A 553 -5.70 -4.23 11.85
C VAL A 553 -6.64 -4.43 10.66
N LEU A 554 -7.60 -3.52 10.50
CA LEU A 554 -8.43 -3.41 9.30
C LEU A 554 -8.10 -2.10 8.59
N VAL A 555 -7.83 -2.19 7.29
CA VAL A 555 -7.64 -1.05 6.39
C VAL A 555 -8.68 -1.16 5.27
N PRO A 556 -9.61 -0.21 5.10
CA PRO A 556 -10.56 -0.27 3.98
C PRO A 556 -9.85 0.13 2.68
N SER A 557 -9.50 -0.83 1.82
CA SER A 557 -8.73 -0.55 0.60
C SER A 557 -9.56 -0.08 -0.58
N ILE A 558 -10.84 -0.47 -0.66
CA ILE A 558 -11.70 -0.11 -1.79
C ILE A 558 -13.12 0.27 -1.30
N PRO A 559 -13.50 1.57 -1.31
CA PRO A 559 -14.76 2.08 -0.77
C PRO A 559 -15.95 2.00 -1.76
N THR A 560 -15.83 1.20 -2.82
CA THR A 560 -16.77 1.16 -3.96
C THR A 560 -18.18 0.76 -3.62
N ALA A 561 -18.40 0.12 -2.46
CA ALA A 561 -19.73 -0.24 -1.96
C ALA A 561 -20.69 0.96 -1.84
N SER A 562 -20.16 2.19 -1.90
CA SER A 562 -20.92 3.44 -1.91
C SER A 562 -21.43 3.90 -3.29
N PHE A 563 -20.84 3.45 -4.41
CA PHE A 563 -21.18 3.95 -5.75
C PHE A 563 -21.26 2.91 -6.87
N GLU A 564 -20.59 1.75 -6.76
CA GLU A 564 -20.63 0.71 -7.80
C GLU A 564 -21.97 -0.06 -7.83
N PRO A 565 -22.47 -0.52 -9.01
CA PRO A 565 -23.74 -1.24 -9.12
C PRO A 565 -23.81 -2.52 -8.29
N ALA A 566 -22.69 -3.25 -8.19
CA ALA A 566 -22.50 -4.33 -7.24
C ALA A 566 -21.76 -3.76 -6.01
N PRO A 567 -22.42 -3.55 -4.87
CA PRO A 567 -21.78 -2.94 -3.71
C PRO A 567 -20.79 -3.90 -3.07
N ARG A 568 -19.51 -3.75 -3.43
CA ARG A 568 -18.38 -4.53 -2.89
C ARG A 568 -17.41 -3.63 -2.14
N LEU A 569 -16.92 -4.15 -1.02
CA LEU A 569 -15.90 -3.55 -0.19
C LEU A 569 -14.58 -4.32 -0.39
N GLY A 570 -13.50 -3.58 -0.63
CA GLY A 570 -12.14 -4.12 -0.49
C GLY A 570 -11.59 -3.80 0.89
N VAL A 571 -10.95 -4.78 1.54
CA VAL A 571 -10.21 -4.59 2.80
C VAL A 571 -8.80 -5.17 2.70
N VAL A 572 -7.90 -4.64 3.54
CA VAL A 572 -6.67 -5.31 3.94
C VAL A 572 -6.73 -5.57 5.44
N LEU A 573 -6.38 -6.78 5.82
CA LEU A 573 -6.32 -7.26 7.19
C LEU A 573 -4.87 -7.56 7.55
N ALA A 574 -4.48 -7.27 8.79
CA ALA A 574 -3.14 -7.60 9.26
C ALA A 574 -3.15 -8.08 10.72
N ALA A 575 -2.31 -9.08 11.02
CA ALA A 575 -2.13 -9.62 12.36
C ALA A 575 -0.76 -10.32 12.48
N HIS A 576 -0.34 -10.70 13.69
CA HIS A 576 0.88 -11.48 13.89
C HIS A 576 0.69 -13.00 13.81
N THR A 577 -0.54 -13.50 13.74
CA THR A 577 -0.83 -14.94 13.63
C THR A 577 -1.97 -15.19 12.63
N ARG A 578 -2.03 -16.38 12.02
CA ARG A 578 -3.03 -16.71 11.00
C ARG A 578 -4.44 -16.78 11.61
N GLU A 579 -4.57 -17.30 12.82
CA GLU A 579 -5.85 -17.42 13.55
C GLU A 579 -6.49 -16.03 13.78
N ARG A 580 -5.67 -15.03 14.11
CA ARG A 580 -6.13 -13.64 14.28
C ARG A 580 -6.51 -12.99 12.95
N LEU A 581 -5.81 -13.32 11.87
CA LEU A 581 -6.11 -12.86 10.51
C LEU A 581 -7.44 -13.42 10.01
N ASP A 582 -7.66 -14.73 10.19
CA ASP A 582 -8.89 -15.43 9.83
C ASP A 582 -10.07 -14.95 10.70
N ALA A 583 -9.86 -14.73 11.99
CA ALA A 583 -10.87 -14.13 12.88
C ALA A 583 -11.24 -12.70 12.49
N ALA A 584 -10.27 -11.88 12.06
CA ALA A 584 -10.53 -10.53 11.56
C ALA A 584 -11.35 -10.55 10.26
N GLU A 585 -11.08 -11.50 9.37
CA GLU A 585 -11.84 -11.68 8.14
C GLU A 585 -13.28 -12.13 8.42
N ALA A 586 -13.47 -13.06 9.36
CA ALA A 586 -14.79 -13.47 9.82
C ALA A 586 -15.60 -12.29 10.40
N LEU A 587 -14.96 -11.38 11.15
CA LEU A 587 -15.61 -10.15 11.63
C LEU A 587 -16.06 -9.23 10.48
N VAL A 588 -15.25 -9.06 9.44
CA VAL A 588 -15.62 -8.27 8.25
C VAL A 588 -16.77 -8.90 7.49
N ARG A 589 -16.69 -10.22 7.21
CA ARG A 589 -17.74 -10.94 6.47
C ARG A 589 -19.06 -10.97 7.25
N ALA A 590 -19.03 -11.13 8.57
CA ALA A 590 -20.22 -11.01 9.42
C ALA A 590 -20.84 -9.61 9.36
N ALA A 591 -20.04 -8.55 9.48
CA ALA A 591 -20.54 -7.17 9.40
C ALA A 591 -21.18 -6.85 8.03
N ALA A 592 -20.62 -7.39 6.94
CA ALA A 592 -21.17 -7.26 5.60
C ALA A 592 -22.48 -8.06 5.41
N GLN A 593 -22.57 -9.26 5.98
CA GLN A 593 -23.79 -10.09 5.98
C GLN A 593 -24.92 -9.46 6.79
N ASP A 594 -24.63 -8.96 8.00
CA ASP A 594 -25.62 -8.28 8.85
C ASP A 594 -26.16 -7.01 8.19
N THR A 595 -25.29 -6.26 7.50
CA THR A 595 -25.72 -5.16 6.63
C THR A 595 -26.71 -5.64 5.56
N GLY A 596 -26.44 -6.76 4.88
CA GLY A 596 -27.35 -7.32 3.88
C GLY A 596 -28.72 -7.74 4.44
N ARG A 597 -28.75 -8.31 5.65
CA ARG A 597 -29.98 -8.68 6.35
C ARG A 597 -30.87 -7.48 6.68
N MET A 598 -30.29 -6.30 6.96
CA MET A 598 -31.09 -5.09 7.23
C MET A 598 -31.89 -4.59 6.01
N PHE A 599 -31.53 -5.01 4.79
CA PHE A 599 -32.19 -4.62 3.54
C PHE A 599 -32.86 -5.79 2.80
N THR A 600 -32.86 -6.99 3.39
CA THR A 600 -33.53 -8.18 2.85
C THR A 600 -34.63 -8.59 3.84
N PRO A 601 -35.93 -8.44 3.51
CA PRO A 601 -37.04 -8.72 4.42
C PRO A 601 -37.24 -10.21 4.71
#